data_AF-N1WIF8-F1
#
_entry.id   AF-N1WIF8-F1
#
_cell.length_a   1.000
_cell.length_b   1.000
_cell.length_c   1.000
_cell.angle_alpha   90.00
_cell.angle_beta   90.00
_cell.angle_gamma   90.00
#
_symmetry.space_group_name_H-M   'P 1'
#
loop_
_entity.id
_entity.type
_entity.pdbx_description
1 polymer ?
#
loop_
_entity_poly.entity_id
_entity_poly.type
_entity_poly.pdbx_seq_one_letter_code
_entity_poly.pdbx_strand_id
1 'polypeptide(L)'
;MITLQEVTPRRYVFHVTYKFNRDSIVSTGLKANTALGNKAVFAHNSSVPQLFWYPIILDEFEGMTSSNYNVKFESNYDYFKMKCIQYGYDFWQIDTYKLSGKWYRDNLGMSDFMPDCNYPFFIFYKGDIPCKAIKLFNFFEYPKVRIERGVSHIMSDFREVA
;
A
#
# COMPACT_ATOMS: atom_id res chain seq x y z
N MET A 1 -11.86 14.06 -25.47
CA MET A 1 -10.59 14.02 -24.72
C MET A 1 -10.94 13.91 -23.25
N ILE A 2 -10.39 12.92 -22.53
CA ILE A 2 -10.54 12.85 -21.08
C ILE A 2 -9.59 13.89 -20.48
N THR A 3 -10.14 14.92 -19.84
CA THR A 3 -9.34 15.91 -19.12
C THR A 3 -8.84 15.30 -17.83
N LEU A 4 -7.51 15.27 -17.63
CA LEU A 4 -6.92 14.78 -16.40
C LEU A 4 -6.95 15.86 -15.32
N GLN A 5 -7.42 15.50 -14.13
CA GLN A 5 -7.41 16.39 -12.97
C GLN A 5 -6.07 16.27 -12.24
N GLU A 6 -5.26 17.33 -12.24
CA GLU A 6 -4.00 17.41 -11.48
C GLU A 6 -4.30 17.48 -9.97
N VAL A 7 -3.45 16.83 -9.17
CA VAL A 7 -3.57 16.81 -7.70
C VAL A 7 -2.21 17.03 -7.04
N THR A 8 -2.22 17.62 -5.85
CA THR A 8 -1.04 17.66 -4.98
C THR A 8 -1.10 16.48 -4.03
N PRO A 9 -0.22 15.47 -4.18
CA PRO A 9 -0.23 14.32 -3.28
C PRO A 9 0.39 14.70 -1.93
N ARG A 10 0.21 13.82 -0.94
CA ARG A 10 1.07 13.81 0.24
C ARG A 10 2.52 13.60 -0.16
N ARG A 11 3.45 14.00 0.74
CA ARG A 11 4.87 13.72 0.54
C ARG A 11 5.14 12.23 0.35
N TYR A 12 4.44 11.39 1.11
CA TYR A 12 4.54 9.95 1.01
C TYR A 12 3.22 9.38 0.53
N VAL A 13 3.29 8.65 -0.57
CA VAL A 13 2.19 7.86 -1.15
C VAL A 13 2.67 6.44 -1.35
N PHE A 14 1.78 5.51 -1.66
CA PHE A 14 2.14 4.11 -1.65
C PHE A 14 1.65 3.36 -2.89
N HIS A 15 2.54 2.59 -3.47
CA HIS A 15 2.21 1.64 -4.52
C HIS A 15 2.19 0.23 -3.93
N VAL A 16 1.20 -0.58 -4.30
CA VAL A 16 1.12 -1.98 -3.87
C VAL A 16 1.43 -2.91 -5.02
N THR A 17 2.15 -3.98 -4.73
CA THR A 17 2.56 -5.00 -5.69
C THR A 17 2.81 -6.33 -4.99
N TYR A 18 3.02 -7.40 -5.75
CA TYR A 18 3.43 -8.68 -5.18
C TYR A 18 4.93 -8.72 -4.85
N LYS A 19 5.29 -9.48 -3.82
CA LYS A 19 6.68 -9.68 -3.35
C LYS A 19 7.63 -10.19 -4.43
N PHE A 20 7.15 -10.94 -5.41
CA PHE A 20 8.01 -11.42 -6.51
C PHE A 20 8.54 -10.28 -7.41
N ASN A 21 7.95 -9.09 -7.34
CA ASN A 21 8.44 -7.91 -8.08
C ASN A 21 9.57 -7.16 -7.34
N ARG A 22 9.99 -7.59 -6.13
CA ARG A 22 11.02 -6.88 -5.34
C ARG A 22 12.29 -6.62 -6.13
N ASP A 23 12.85 -7.66 -6.75
CA ASP A 23 14.15 -7.57 -7.42
C ASP A 23 14.11 -6.62 -8.62
N SER A 24 13.02 -6.64 -9.39
CA SER A 24 12.83 -5.74 -10.54
C SER A 24 12.63 -4.29 -10.09
N ILE A 25 11.92 -4.07 -8.98
CA ILE A 25 11.65 -2.74 -8.42
C ILE A 25 12.91 -2.15 -7.79
N VAL A 26 13.69 -2.94 -7.05
CA VAL A 26 14.97 -2.50 -6.46
C VAL A 26 15.97 -2.12 -7.56
N SER A 27 16.02 -2.88 -8.64
CA SER A 27 16.97 -2.66 -9.74
C SER A 27 16.55 -1.52 -10.68
N THR A 28 15.26 -1.37 -10.99
CA THR A 28 14.81 -0.48 -12.08
C THR A 28 13.73 0.55 -11.70
N GLY A 29 13.27 0.51 -10.45
CA GLY A 29 12.18 1.34 -9.93
C GLY A 29 10.81 0.79 -10.28
N LEU A 30 9.76 1.59 -10.05
CA LEU A 30 8.41 1.24 -10.50
C LEU A 30 8.28 1.62 -11.97
N LYS A 31 8.05 0.62 -12.83
CA LYS A 31 7.81 0.84 -14.24
C LYS A 31 6.36 1.20 -14.50
N ALA A 32 6.17 2.30 -15.21
CA ALA A 32 4.83 2.69 -15.61
C ALA A 32 4.26 1.67 -16.59
N ASN A 33 3.06 1.20 -16.29
CA ASN A 33 2.31 0.31 -17.17
C ASN A 33 1.40 1.16 -18.07
N THR A 34 1.14 0.68 -19.29
CA THR A 34 0.17 1.26 -20.23
C THR A 34 -1.26 0.77 -20.00
N ALA A 35 -1.48 -0.08 -18.99
CA ALA A 35 -2.81 -0.44 -18.53
C ALA A 35 -3.62 0.84 -18.29
N LEU A 36 -4.80 0.95 -18.94
CA LEU A 36 -5.67 2.13 -18.95
C LEU A 36 -5.22 3.32 -19.84
N GLY A 37 -4.38 3.06 -20.84
CA GLY A 37 -4.09 4.02 -21.93
C GLY A 37 -3.13 5.16 -21.55
N ASN A 38 -2.67 5.21 -20.29
CA ASN A 38 -1.64 6.14 -19.83
C ASN A 38 -0.47 5.32 -19.30
N LYS A 39 0.75 5.60 -19.78
CA LYS A 39 1.97 5.07 -19.17
C LYS A 39 2.13 5.68 -17.77
N ALA A 40 1.63 5.00 -16.74
CA ALA A 40 1.53 5.53 -15.39
C ALA A 40 1.88 4.51 -14.28
N VAL A 41 2.27 5.04 -13.13
CA VAL A 41 2.35 4.32 -11.85
C VAL A 41 1.23 4.81 -10.94
N PHE A 42 0.36 3.89 -10.54
CA PHE A 42 -0.77 4.16 -9.65
C PHE A 42 -0.33 4.07 -8.18
N ALA A 43 -0.90 4.91 -7.33
CA ALA A 43 -0.59 4.96 -5.92
C ALA A 43 -1.78 5.41 -5.07
N HIS A 44 -1.69 5.12 -3.78
CA HIS A 44 -2.61 5.54 -2.74
C HIS A 44 -2.09 6.75 -1.99
N ASN A 45 -2.91 7.81 -1.95
CA ASN A 45 -2.60 9.08 -1.33
C ASN A 45 -2.95 9.13 0.17
N SER A 46 -2.50 8.12 0.90
CA SER A 46 -2.81 7.91 2.32
C SER A 46 -1.55 7.87 3.16
N SER A 47 -1.66 8.12 4.47
CA SER A 47 -0.51 8.17 5.38
C SER A 47 0.12 6.79 5.65
N VAL A 48 -0.68 5.72 5.58
CA VAL A 48 -0.25 4.33 5.81
C VAL A 48 -1.11 3.36 4.96
N PRO A 49 -0.57 2.19 4.57
CA PRO A 49 -1.34 1.08 3.98
C PRO A 49 -2.58 0.70 4.77
N GLN A 50 -3.70 0.47 4.07
CA GLN A 50 -4.99 0.10 4.66
C GLN A 50 -5.73 -0.94 3.81
N LEU A 51 -6.72 -1.60 4.42
CA LEU A 51 -7.49 -2.72 3.85
C LEU A 51 -8.20 -2.40 2.53
N PHE A 52 -8.54 -1.14 2.27
CA PHE A 52 -9.39 -0.72 1.15
C PHE A 52 -8.60 -0.24 -0.08
N TRP A 53 -7.37 -0.74 -0.28
CA TRP A 53 -6.44 -0.22 -1.28
C TRP A 53 -6.34 -1.08 -2.54
N TYR A 54 -6.91 -0.68 -3.68
CA TYR A 54 -6.67 -1.38 -4.96
C TYR A 54 -5.16 -1.54 -5.33
N PRO A 55 -4.70 -2.65 -5.95
CA PRO A 55 -5.38 -3.93 -6.23
C PRO A 55 -5.69 -4.82 -5.03
N ILE A 56 -5.40 -4.40 -3.80
CA ILE A 56 -5.98 -5.03 -2.60
C ILE A 56 -7.43 -4.57 -2.49
N ILE A 57 -8.25 -5.03 -3.42
CA ILE A 57 -9.58 -5.43 -3.01
C ILE A 57 -9.32 -6.84 -2.50
N LEU A 58 -9.22 -7.02 -1.19
CA LEU A 58 -9.54 -8.34 -0.65
C LEU A 58 -11.03 -8.47 -0.90
N ASP A 59 -11.40 -8.96 -2.07
CA ASP A 59 -12.79 -9.22 -2.43
C ASP A 59 -13.40 -10.02 -1.26
N GLU A 60 -14.70 -9.90 -1.02
CA GLU A 60 -15.38 -10.78 -0.07
C GLU A 60 -14.99 -12.26 -0.29
N PHE A 61 -14.63 -12.65 -1.51
CA PHE A 61 -14.05 -13.95 -1.86
C PHE A 61 -12.68 -14.26 -1.24
N GLU A 62 -11.70 -13.35 -1.20
CA GLU A 62 -10.42 -13.60 -0.51
C GLU A 62 -10.58 -13.57 1.02
N GLY A 63 -11.55 -12.80 1.52
CA GLY A 63 -12.01 -12.88 2.91
C GLY A 63 -12.74 -14.20 3.26
N MET A 64 -13.43 -14.81 2.28
CA MET A 64 -14.23 -16.03 2.44
C MET A 64 -13.47 -17.34 2.10
N THR A 65 -12.25 -17.28 1.56
CA THR A 65 -11.39 -18.47 1.46
C THR A 65 -10.90 -18.88 2.85
N SER A 66 -11.81 -19.57 3.57
CA SER A 66 -11.60 -20.40 4.75
C SER A 66 -10.29 -20.11 5.52
N SER A 67 -10.26 -19.04 6.29
CA SER A 67 -9.33 -19.02 7.41
C SER A 67 -9.78 -20.10 8.40
N ASN A 68 -9.23 -21.30 8.29
CA ASN A 68 -9.29 -22.38 9.28
C ASN A 68 -8.55 -22.00 10.58
N TYR A 69 -8.48 -20.72 10.90
CA TYR A 69 -7.67 -20.17 11.98
C TYR A 69 -8.61 -19.58 13.03
N ASN A 70 -8.55 -20.11 14.24
CA ASN A 70 -9.17 -19.53 15.44
C ASN A 70 -8.38 -18.29 15.90
N VAL A 71 -8.01 -17.39 14.99
CA VAL A 71 -7.18 -16.22 15.29
C VAL A 71 -8.09 -15.01 15.45
N LYS A 72 -8.10 -14.44 16.66
CA LYS A 72 -8.72 -13.14 16.93
C LYS A 72 -7.67 -12.05 16.74
N PHE A 73 -7.99 -11.06 15.93
CA PHE A 73 -7.14 -9.88 15.73
C PHE A 73 -7.58 -8.76 16.68
N GLU A 74 -6.61 -8.08 17.29
CA GLU A 74 -6.87 -6.93 18.16
C GLU A 74 -7.32 -5.70 17.36
N SER A 75 -6.94 -5.60 16.08
CA SER A 75 -7.38 -4.55 15.18
C SER A 75 -7.56 -5.01 13.73
N ASN A 76 -8.35 -4.25 12.95
CA ASN A 76 -8.46 -4.43 11.50
C ASN A 76 -7.11 -4.24 10.78
N TYR A 77 -6.18 -3.49 11.38
CA TYR A 77 -4.85 -3.29 10.83
C TYR A 77 -3.99 -4.55 10.94
N ASP A 78 -4.11 -5.30 12.04
CA ASP A 78 -3.37 -6.55 12.23
C ASP A 78 -3.91 -7.65 11.31
N TYR A 79 -5.23 -7.70 11.14
CA TYR A 79 -5.86 -8.56 10.13
C TYR A 79 -5.33 -8.25 8.73
N PHE A 80 -5.28 -6.96 8.36
CA PHE A 80 -4.74 -6.50 7.10
C PHE A 80 -3.25 -6.87 6.92
N LYS A 81 -2.41 -6.65 7.94
CA LYS A 81 -0.99 -7.03 7.95
C LYS A 81 -0.84 -8.53 7.69
N MET A 82 -1.60 -9.36 8.40
CA MET A 82 -1.60 -10.81 8.23
C MET A 82 -1.98 -11.21 6.80
N LYS A 83 -3.07 -10.66 6.25
CA LYS A 83 -3.50 -10.94 4.88
C LYS A 83 -2.46 -10.50 3.84
N CYS A 84 -1.84 -9.34 4.03
CA CYS A 84 -0.75 -8.89 3.16
C CYS A 84 0.45 -9.84 3.19
N ILE A 85 0.80 -10.38 4.37
CA ILE A 85 1.85 -11.37 4.51
C ILE A 85 1.46 -12.67 3.79
N GLN A 86 0.24 -13.17 4.04
CA GLN A 86 -0.31 -14.42 3.49
C GLN A 86 -0.34 -14.41 1.96
N TYR A 87 -0.87 -13.35 1.35
CA TYR A 87 -0.98 -13.22 -0.10
C TYR A 87 0.30 -12.67 -0.76
N GLY A 88 1.31 -12.34 0.04
CA GLY A 88 2.59 -11.88 -0.48
C GLY A 88 2.53 -10.49 -1.11
N TYR A 89 1.76 -9.57 -0.52
CA TYR A 89 1.74 -8.16 -0.90
C TYR A 89 2.89 -7.38 -0.26
N ASP A 90 3.44 -6.45 -1.03
CA ASP A 90 4.37 -5.43 -0.62
C ASP A 90 3.84 -4.04 -0.91
N PHE A 91 4.26 -3.10 -0.07
CA PHE A 91 3.95 -1.69 -0.23
C PHE A 91 5.24 -0.92 -0.44
N TRP A 92 5.28 -0.11 -1.48
CA TRP A 92 6.39 0.75 -1.81
C TRP A 92 6.00 2.18 -1.50
N GLN A 93 6.64 2.76 -0.47
CA GLN A 93 6.47 4.18 -0.18
C GLN A 93 7.25 5.00 -1.21
N ILE A 94 6.56 5.90 -1.88
CA ILE A 94 7.09 6.84 -2.86
C ILE A 94 7.21 8.21 -2.18
N ASP A 95 8.42 8.80 -2.19
CA ASP A 95 8.66 10.19 -1.79
C ASP A 95 8.40 11.12 -2.99
N THR A 96 7.24 11.76 -2.99
CA THR A 96 6.75 12.57 -4.11
C THR A 96 7.61 13.81 -4.36
N TYR A 97 8.35 14.29 -3.36
CA TYR A 97 9.25 15.45 -3.48
C TYR A 97 10.52 15.12 -4.27
N LYS A 98 10.84 13.84 -4.46
CA LYS A 98 11.97 13.40 -5.28
C LYS A 98 11.62 13.27 -6.77
N LEU A 99 10.38 13.61 -7.14
CA LEU A 99 9.86 13.55 -8.49
C LEU A 99 9.58 14.96 -9.01
N SER A 100 9.84 15.19 -10.30
CA SER A 100 9.59 16.48 -10.96
C SER A 100 8.30 16.51 -11.78
N GLY A 101 7.63 15.37 -11.93
CA GLY A 101 6.40 15.25 -12.71
C GLY A 101 5.14 15.58 -11.93
N LYS A 102 4.02 15.56 -12.65
CA LYS A 102 2.69 15.84 -12.12
C LYS A 102 1.98 14.57 -11.69
N TRP A 103 1.15 14.71 -10.66
CA TRP A 103 0.23 13.68 -10.19
C TRP A 103 -1.18 14.01 -10.62
N TYR A 104 -1.94 12.97 -10.91
CA TYR A 104 -3.31 13.10 -11.39
C TYR A 104 -4.23 12.22 -10.58
N ARG A 105 -5.49 12.64 -10.46
CA ARG A 105 -6.56 11.81 -9.90
C ARG A 105 -6.84 10.64 -10.84
N ASP A 106 -6.87 9.43 -10.29
CA ASP A 106 -7.40 8.27 -10.99
C ASP A 106 -8.93 8.26 -10.87
N ASN A 107 -9.61 8.84 -11.86
CA ASN A 107 -11.06 8.96 -11.83
C ASN A 107 -11.78 7.60 -11.87
N LEU A 108 -11.17 6.57 -12.47
CA LEU A 108 -11.76 5.23 -12.53
C LEU A 108 -11.67 4.55 -11.16
N GLY A 109 -10.48 4.51 -10.56
CA GLY A 109 -10.33 3.99 -9.20
C GLY A 109 -11.18 4.75 -8.18
N MET A 110 -11.31 6.07 -8.34
CA MET A 110 -12.21 6.86 -7.50
C MET A 110 -13.68 6.51 -7.73
N SER A 111 -14.17 6.34 -8.97
CA SER A 111 -15.58 5.99 -9.21
C SER A 111 -15.94 4.60 -8.70
N ASP A 112 -15.02 3.65 -8.85
CA ASP A 112 -15.29 2.24 -8.57
C ASP A 112 -15.22 1.94 -7.07
N PHE A 113 -14.32 2.61 -6.34
CA PHE A 113 -14.06 2.29 -4.93
C PHE A 113 -14.47 3.40 -3.96
N MET A 114 -14.56 4.65 -4.41
CA MET A 114 -14.79 5.82 -3.55
C MET A 114 -15.69 6.88 -4.24
N PRO A 115 -16.88 6.49 -4.76
CA PRO A 115 -17.69 7.32 -5.65
C PRO A 115 -18.08 8.67 -5.04
N ASP A 116 -18.31 8.72 -3.74
CA ASP A 116 -18.73 9.93 -3.01
C ASP A 116 -17.56 10.66 -2.33
N CYS A 117 -16.32 10.21 -2.53
CA CYS A 117 -15.15 10.79 -1.89
C CYS A 117 -14.52 11.90 -2.74
N ASN A 118 -14.44 13.10 -2.17
CA ASN A 118 -13.76 14.23 -2.81
C ASN A 118 -12.24 14.23 -2.61
N TYR A 119 -11.73 13.48 -1.61
CA TYR A 119 -10.29 13.37 -1.40
C TYR A 119 -9.67 12.41 -2.43
N PRO A 120 -8.58 12.78 -3.12
CA PRO A 120 -8.01 11.97 -4.19
C PRO A 120 -7.17 10.83 -3.60
N PHE A 121 -7.84 9.78 -3.10
CA PHE A 121 -7.17 8.58 -2.58
C PHE A 121 -6.43 7.82 -3.67
N PHE A 122 -7.07 7.63 -4.83
CA PHE A 122 -6.47 6.99 -5.99
C PHE A 122 -5.86 8.06 -6.89
N ILE A 123 -4.54 7.97 -7.05
CA ILE A 123 -3.76 8.89 -7.87
C ILE A 123 -2.79 8.12 -8.75
N PHE A 124 -2.27 8.79 -9.77
CA PHE A 124 -1.20 8.23 -10.58
C PHE A 124 -0.18 9.28 -10.99
N TYR A 125 1.04 8.80 -11.19
CA TYR A 125 2.16 9.56 -11.75
C TYR A 125 2.39 9.13 -13.19
N LYS A 126 2.57 10.08 -14.11
CA LYS A 126 2.89 9.77 -15.51
C LYS A 126 4.38 9.43 -15.65
N GLY A 127 4.66 8.23 -16.13
CA GLY A 127 6.01 7.72 -16.32
C GLY A 127 6.54 6.89 -15.14
N ASP A 128 7.77 6.42 -15.30
CA ASP A 128 8.43 5.55 -14.32
C ASP A 128 8.78 6.33 -13.03
N ILE A 129 8.82 5.62 -11.90
CA ILE A 129 9.31 6.15 -10.62
C ILE A 129 10.66 5.51 -10.31
N PRO A 130 11.75 6.29 -10.18
CA PRO A 130 13.10 5.75 -10.00
C PRO A 130 13.32 5.18 -8.60
N CYS A 131 14.27 4.24 -8.46
CA CYS A 131 14.63 3.60 -7.18
C CYS A 131 14.91 4.60 -6.05
N LYS A 132 15.58 5.72 -6.38
CA LYS A 132 15.93 6.77 -5.40
C LYS A 132 14.73 7.44 -4.73
N ALA A 133 13.55 7.35 -5.35
CA ALA A 133 12.31 7.94 -4.88
C ALA A 133 11.43 6.95 -4.11
N ILE A 134 11.82 5.67 -4.02
CA ILE A 134 11.02 4.63 -3.38
C ILE A 134 11.77 3.94 -2.25
N LYS A 135 11.01 3.38 -1.31
CA LYS A 135 11.52 2.42 -0.33
C LYS A 135 10.43 1.40 -0.03
N LEU A 136 10.85 0.17 0.27
CA LEU A 136 9.92 -0.83 0.77
C LEU A 136 9.38 -0.37 2.13
N PHE A 137 8.06 -0.34 2.26
CA PHE A 137 7.38 -0.09 3.51
C PHE A 137 7.37 -1.37 4.33
N ASN A 138 7.97 -1.30 5.50
CA ASN A 138 7.82 -2.33 6.51
C ASN A 138 6.66 -1.92 7.41
N PHE A 139 5.69 -2.81 7.58
CA PHE A 139 4.75 -2.73 8.69
C PHE A 139 5.59 -2.70 9.97
N PHE A 140 5.74 -1.52 10.59
CA PHE A 140 6.54 -1.39 11.80
C PHE A 140 6.01 -2.36 12.85
N GLU A 141 6.90 -3.16 13.43
CA GLU A 141 6.64 -3.86 14.69
C GLU A 141 7.04 -2.94 15.86
N TYR A 142 6.20 -2.98 16.90
CA TYR A 142 6.33 -2.43 18.25
C TYR A 142 5.85 -0.99 18.55
N PRO A 143 4.85 -0.82 19.43
CA PRO A 143 4.90 0.24 20.42
C PRO A 143 6.03 -0.06 21.42
N LYS A 144 7.02 0.85 21.52
CA LYS A 144 7.98 0.86 22.62
C LYS A 144 7.27 1.29 23.91
N VAL A 145 6.91 0.36 24.79
CA VAL A 145 6.50 0.70 26.15
C VAL A 145 7.73 0.66 27.05
N ARG A 146 8.10 1.80 27.63
CA ARG A 146 9.06 1.86 28.73
C ARG A 146 8.32 1.53 30.03
N ILE A 147 8.77 0.51 30.75
CA ILE A 147 8.44 0.31 32.16
C ILE A 147 9.79 0.24 32.90
N GLU A 148 9.87 0.90 34.05
CA GLU A 148 11.09 1.41 34.68
C GLU A 148 12.18 0.39 35.12
N ARG A 149 12.22 -0.87 34.68
CA ARG A 149 13.23 -1.85 35.16
C ARG A 149 13.71 -2.92 34.15
N GLY A 150 14.05 -2.54 32.93
CA GLY A 150 14.84 -3.39 32.01
C GLY A 150 14.34 -3.47 30.58
N VAL A 151 15.18 -3.99 29.68
CA VAL A 151 14.86 -4.22 28.26
C VAL A 151 14.30 -5.63 28.10
N SER A 152 13.03 -5.74 27.72
CA SER A 152 12.45 -6.99 27.19
C SER A 152 12.28 -6.86 25.68
N HIS A 153 12.71 -7.89 24.94
CA HIS A 153 12.36 -8.08 23.54
C HIS A 153 11.01 -8.80 23.47
N ILE A 154 10.05 -8.24 22.74
CA ILE A 154 8.75 -8.89 22.53
C ILE A 154 8.90 -9.87 21.35
N MET A 155 8.60 -11.15 21.56
CA MET A 155 8.49 -12.14 20.49
C MET A 155 7.24 -11.89 19.64
N SER A 156 7.35 -12.19 18.33
CA SER A 156 6.36 -12.11 17.24
C SER A 156 4.87 -12.01 17.62
N ASP A 157 4.15 -11.14 16.89
CA ASP A 157 2.72 -10.85 17.00
C ASP A 157 1.77 -12.07 16.79
N PHE A 158 2.29 -13.25 16.42
CA PHE A 158 1.49 -14.47 16.30
C PHE A 158 1.79 -15.42 17.46
N ARG A 159 0.88 -15.47 18.43
CA ARG A 159 0.85 -16.57 19.40
C ARG A 159 -0.07 -17.65 18.86
N GLU A 160 0.48 -18.84 18.62
CA GLU A 160 -0.36 -20.04 18.53
C GLU A 160 -1.11 -20.18 19.87
N VAL A 161 -2.44 -20.24 19.81
CA VAL A 161 -3.27 -20.55 20.96
C VAL A 161 -3.43 -22.07 20.98
N ALA A 162 -2.93 -22.70 22.05
CA ALA A 162 -3.14 -24.13 22.33
C ALA A 162 -4.61 -24.44 22.58
#